data_AF-A0AAD5EYH0-F1
#
_entry.id   AF-A0AAD5EYH0-F1
#
_cell.length_a   1.000
_cell.length_b   1.000
_cell.length_c   1.000
_cell.angle_alpha   90.00
_cell.angle_beta   90.00
_cell.angle_gamma   90.00
#
_symmetry.space_group_name_H-M   'P 1'
#
loop_
_entity.id
_entity.type
_entity.pdbx_description
1 polymer ?
#
loop_
_entity_poly.entity_id
_entity_poly.type
_entity_poly.pdbx_seq_one_letter_code
_entity_poly.pdbx_strand_id
1 'polypeptide(L)'
;MYPDWPKSSSDLVPLPLCEGPKLEPFDFQGPQKIDFLQHIGEGSHSHVFKFKFVGDEDWESPVGKGNKDNLEALTAFSNYAEPFNCECRAFGRLKEADCEHLATKCFGYLLLEEDNERVMMDQFKDLALDFTEHYPEFDLRSRFLGKDGRPPPIRGIIKELGQPNENLCTGTLRGILGDVTQIQQLGIIRLDIAHRQIISGKLSDFSTTITFPHFMTNPELNPHITPEVMARMELQTFKMSLCDYCMFDDMVQEWNYYHRDPKDQLAFYSLPGGKSGRGLEYELRSLPSRQRVYTLADPRQYNWKRSDGRVTKNRRRPRAKPTRWYYKDDPDEVAKMKRRQLYGAAYEWHYKDGHAFPHESF
;
A
#
# COMPACT_ATOMS: atom_id res chain seq x y z
N MET A 1 19.72 4.53 -1.86
CA MET A 1 18.25 4.42 -1.71
C MET A 1 17.54 4.65 -3.04
N TYR A 2 17.59 5.87 -3.58
CA TYR A 2 16.87 6.24 -4.81
C TYR A 2 17.64 5.93 -6.11
N PRO A 3 16.96 5.83 -7.27
CA PRO A 3 17.62 5.76 -8.58
C PRO A 3 18.36 7.08 -8.89
N ASP A 4 19.48 6.96 -9.61
CA ASP A 4 20.21 8.10 -10.17
C ASP A 4 19.43 8.78 -11.32
N TRP A 5 19.88 9.98 -11.71
CA TRP A 5 19.50 10.58 -12.99
C TRP A 5 19.85 9.66 -14.17
N PRO A 6 18.87 9.28 -15.02
CA PRO A 6 19.15 8.47 -16.20
C PRO A 6 19.97 9.27 -17.22
N LYS A 7 20.98 8.64 -17.82
CA LYS A 7 21.80 9.23 -18.90
C LYS A 7 21.34 8.77 -20.29
N SER A 8 20.50 7.74 -20.32
CA SER A 8 20.01 7.04 -21.49
C SER A 8 18.70 6.31 -21.14
N SER A 9 17.90 5.92 -22.14
CA SER A 9 16.72 5.07 -21.92
C SER A 9 17.08 3.70 -21.33
N SER A 10 18.30 3.21 -21.55
CA SER A 10 18.81 1.96 -20.95
C SER A 10 19.07 2.04 -19.44
N ASP A 11 19.12 3.24 -18.86
CA ASP A 11 19.22 3.41 -17.40
C ASP A 11 17.85 3.30 -16.70
N LEU A 12 16.74 3.32 -17.45
CA LEU A 12 15.40 3.10 -16.94
C LEU A 12 15.14 1.59 -16.83
N VAL A 13 15.06 1.09 -15.58
CA VAL A 13 14.92 -0.33 -15.26
C VAL A 13 13.75 -0.59 -14.32
N PRO A 14 13.09 -1.75 -14.34
CA PRO A 14 11.89 -2.00 -13.52
C PRO A 14 12.16 -1.85 -12.02
N LEU A 15 11.34 -1.05 -11.33
CA LEU A 15 11.48 -0.71 -9.91
C LEU A 15 10.44 -1.44 -9.05
N PRO A 16 10.73 -1.77 -7.77
CA PRO A 16 11.98 -1.51 -7.03
C PRO A 16 13.11 -2.49 -7.37
N LEU A 17 14.32 -2.23 -6.88
CA LEU A 17 15.53 -3.02 -7.14
C LEU A 17 15.72 -4.21 -6.16
N CYS A 18 14.62 -4.85 -5.75
CA CYS A 18 14.65 -6.07 -4.93
C CYS A 18 14.00 -7.27 -5.65
N GLU A 19 13.89 -8.41 -4.95
CA GLU A 19 13.11 -9.57 -5.40
C GLU A 19 11.59 -9.28 -5.30
N GLY A 20 10.82 -9.83 -6.24
CA GLY A 20 9.36 -9.70 -6.27
C GLY A 20 8.85 -8.87 -7.45
N PRO A 21 7.61 -8.33 -7.34
CA PRO A 21 6.95 -7.62 -8.43
C PRO A 21 7.56 -6.24 -8.66
N LYS A 22 7.59 -5.81 -9.93
CA LYS A 22 8.20 -4.56 -10.38
C LYS A 22 7.28 -3.81 -11.34
N LEU A 23 7.35 -2.49 -11.32
CA LEU A 23 6.72 -1.59 -12.28
C LEU A 23 7.73 -1.14 -13.32
N GLU A 24 7.33 -1.16 -14.58
CA GLU A 24 8.10 -0.66 -15.72
C GLU A 24 8.13 0.88 -15.74
N PRO A 25 9.17 1.51 -16.34
CA PRO A 25 9.10 2.93 -16.68
C PRO A 25 7.94 3.20 -17.65
N PHE A 26 7.35 4.39 -17.57
CA PHE A 26 6.40 4.85 -18.57
C PHE A 26 7.14 5.23 -19.88
N ASP A 27 6.73 4.61 -20.98
CA ASP A 27 7.31 4.85 -22.31
C ASP A 27 6.63 6.05 -23.00
N PHE A 28 7.37 7.16 -23.09
CA PHE A 28 6.96 8.36 -23.83
C PHE A 28 7.09 8.24 -25.36
N GLN A 29 7.69 7.15 -25.87
CA GLN A 29 8.02 6.95 -27.28
C GLN A 29 8.90 8.08 -27.86
N GLY A 30 9.74 8.68 -27.00
CA GLY A 30 10.55 9.86 -27.29
C GLY A 30 10.92 10.62 -26.00
N PRO A 31 11.35 11.89 -26.11
CA PRO A 31 11.60 12.76 -24.96
C PRO A 31 10.34 12.98 -24.11
N GLN A 32 10.51 13.30 -22.82
CA GLN A 32 9.39 13.62 -21.93
C GLN A 32 8.68 14.90 -22.38
N LYS A 33 7.46 14.74 -22.91
CA LYS A 33 6.54 15.84 -23.24
C LYS A 33 5.41 15.86 -22.22
N ILE A 34 5.49 16.79 -21.26
CA ILE A 34 4.59 16.85 -20.10
C ILE A 34 3.95 18.23 -20.01
N ASP A 35 2.65 18.32 -20.33
CA ASP A 35 1.85 19.50 -20.01
C ASP A 35 1.33 19.40 -18.58
N PHE A 36 1.72 20.31 -17.70
CA PHE A 36 1.17 20.42 -16.35
C PHE A 36 -0.11 21.25 -16.38
N LEU A 37 -1.25 20.65 -15.98
CA LEU A 37 -2.57 21.28 -16.18
C LEU A 37 -3.10 21.97 -14.92
N GLN A 38 -3.08 21.29 -13.76
CA GLN A 38 -3.71 21.78 -12.54
C GLN A 38 -3.17 21.08 -11.27
N HIS A 39 -3.31 21.73 -10.11
CA HIS A 39 -3.38 21.07 -8.80
C HIS A 39 -4.80 20.55 -8.55
N ILE A 40 -4.95 19.32 -8.07
CA ILE A 40 -6.27 18.69 -7.84
C ILE A 40 -6.56 18.50 -6.33
N GLY A 41 -5.55 18.38 -5.47
CA GLY A 41 -5.73 18.29 -4.01
C GLY A 41 -4.54 17.66 -3.29
N GLU A 42 -4.70 17.29 -2.03
CA GLU A 42 -3.65 16.70 -1.19
C GLU A 42 -4.19 15.46 -0.46
N GLY A 43 -3.33 14.45 -0.28
CA GLY A 43 -3.59 13.25 0.50
C GLY A 43 -2.52 13.06 1.57
N SER A 44 -2.75 12.14 2.52
CA SER A 44 -1.89 11.95 3.70
C SER A 44 -0.41 11.69 3.41
N HIS A 45 -0.05 11.31 2.17
CA HIS A 45 1.31 11.02 1.75
C HIS A 45 1.73 11.74 0.45
N SER A 46 0.91 12.64 -0.13
CA SER A 46 1.24 13.28 -1.43
C SER A 46 0.41 14.52 -1.76
N HIS A 47 0.90 15.34 -2.70
CA HIS A 47 0.05 16.31 -3.42
C HIS A 47 -0.42 15.70 -4.74
N VAL A 48 -1.73 15.75 -5.00
CA VAL A 48 -2.39 15.34 -6.25
C VAL A 48 -2.22 16.45 -7.30
N PHE A 49 -0.98 16.56 -7.78
CA PHE A 49 -0.67 17.05 -9.12
C PHE A 49 -0.36 15.86 -10.03
N LYS A 50 0.09 16.20 -11.23
CA LYS A 50 0.88 15.40 -12.15
C LYS A 50 2.38 15.79 -11.98
N PHE A 51 3.17 15.41 -10.95
CA PHE A 51 3.10 14.40 -9.86
C PHE A 51 4.09 14.80 -8.71
N LYS A 52 4.06 14.20 -7.50
CA LYS A 52 5.05 14.51 -6.41
C LYS A 52 5.35 13.39 -5.37
N PHE A 53 6.52 13.50 -4.73
CA PHE A 53 7.17 12.69 -3.66
C PHE A 53 6.48 12.57 -2.28
N VAL A 54 7.06 11.72 -1.41
CA VAL A 54 6.66 11.36 -0.02
C VAL A 54 7.86 11.46 0.95
N GLY A 55 7.61 11.74 2.24
CA GLY A 55 8.62 11.89 3.32
C GLY A 55 8.94 10.62 4.14
N ASP A 56 9.93 10.70 5.05
CA ASP A 56 10.45 9.53 5.81
C ASP A 56 9.83 9.29 7.21
N GLU A 57 8.85 10.10 7.62
CA GLU A 57 8.26 10.00 8.97
C GLU A 57 7.09 8.98 9.08
N ASP A 58 6.46 8.60 7.95
CA ASP A 58 5.17 7.88 7.92
C ASP A 58 5.23 6.39 7.49
N TRP A 59 6.39 5.90 7.06
CA TRP A 59 6.56 4.49 6.67
C TRP A 59 6.73 3.53 7.88
N GLU A 60 6.29 2.28 7.70
CA GLU A 60 6.63 1.17 8.60
C GLU A 60 8.09 0.73 8.36
N SER A 61 9.01 1.61 8.75
CA SER A 61 10.45 1.41 8.65
C SER A 61 10.98 0.61 9.84
N PRO A 62 11.88 -0.37 9.65
CA PRO A 62 12.57 -1.08 10.73
C PRO A 62 13.68 -0.21 11.38
N VAL A 63 13.50 1.09 11.38
CA VAL A 63 14.41 2.09 11.96
C VAL A 63 13.80 2.71 13.22
N GLY A 64 12.47 2.61 13.40
CA GLY A 64 11.77 3.20 14.54
C GLY A 64 11.81 4.73 14.54
N LYS A 65 10.99 5.35 15.38
CA LYS A 65 10.82 6.82 15.39
C LYS A 65 12.06 7.61 15.84
N GLY A 66 13.06 6.94 16.43
CA GLY A 66 14.21 7.57 17.07
C GLY A 66 15.58 7.33 16.42
N ASN A 67 15.67 6.66 15.26
CA ASN A 67 16.96 6.34 14.62
C ASN A 67 17.02 6.78 13.13
N LYS A 68 16.33 7.88 12.79
CA LYS A 68 16.15 8.35 11.40
C LYS A 68 17.45 8.52 10.61
N ASP A 69 18.61 8.64 11.26
CA ASP A 69 19.92 8.76 10.61
C ASP A 69 20.57 7.42 10.19
N ASN A 70 19.90 6.28 10.43
CA ASN A 70 20.38 4.98 9.97
C ASN A 70 20.16 4.77 8.46
N LEU A 71 20.91 5.53 7.65
CA LEU A 71 20.84 5.51 6.18
C LEU A 71 21.05 4.10 5.57
N GLU A 72 21.79 3.23 6.26
CA GLU A 72 21.99 1.83 5.88
C GLU A 72 20.66 1.05 5.96
N ALA A 73 19.98 1.12 7.11
CA ALA A 73 18.68 0.49 7.31
C ALA A 73 17.60 1.08 6.39
N LEU A 74 17.52 2.41 6.26
CA LEU A 74 16.57 3.05 5.33
C LEU A 74 16.83 2.56 3.89
N THR A 75 18.10 2.48 3.47
CA THR A 75 18.46 1.94 2.15
C THR A 75 18.06 0.47 2.00
N ALA A 76 18.31 -0.38 3.01
CA ALA A 76 18.01 -1.80 2.97
C ALA A 76 16.52 -2.10 2.74
N PHE A 77 15.61 -1.38 3.40
CA PHE A 77 14.17 -1.66 3.35
C PHE A 77 13.36 -0.70 2.47
N SER A 78 13.98 0.36 1.93
CA SER A 78 13.36 1.26 0.95
C SER A 78 12.64 0.50 -0.18
N ASN A 79 13.26 -0.54 -0.74
CA ASN A 79 12.69 -1.36 -1.81
C ASN A 79 11.43 -2.16 -1.41
N TYR A 80 11.04 -2.16 -0.14
CA TYR A 80 9.90 -2.89 0.42
C TYR A 80 8.84 -1.96 1.02
N ALA A 81 9.26 -0.93 1.76
CA ALA A 81 8.39 -0.09 2.59
C ALA A 81 8.42 1.42 2.26
N GLU A 82 9.30 1.89 1.36
CA GLU A 82 9.25 3.30 0.94
C GLU A 82 8.03 3.52 0.02
N PRO A 83 7.21 4.57 0.21
CA PRO A 83 5.88 4.63 -0.39
C PRO A 83 5.80 4.54 -1.92
N PHE A 84 6.73 5.15 -2.66
CA PHE A 84 6.79 4.96 -4.13
C PHE A 84 7.11 3.51 -4.51
N ASN A 85 8.01 2.84 -3.78
CA ASN A 85 8.32 1.43 -3.99
C ASN A 85 7.16 0.51 -3.60
N CYS A 86 6.42 0.79 -2.52
CA CYS A 86 5.19 0.07 -2.17
C CYS A 86 4.20 0.06 -3.36
N GLU A 87 3.96 1.24 -3.92
CA GLU A 87 3.05 1.41 -5.05
C GLU A 87 3.57 0.74 -6.33
N CYS A 88 4.87 0.84 -6.63
CA CYS A 88 5.49 0.12 -7.75
C CYS A 88 5.30 -1.41 -7.62
N ARG A 89 5.45 -1.96 -6.42
CA ARG A 89 5.26 -3.40 -6.16
C ARG A 89 3.81 -3.82 -6.34
N ALA A 90 2.87 -3.03 -5.85
CA ALA A 90 1.44 -3.31 -5.98
C ALA A 90 0.99 -3.32 -7.45
N PHE A 91 1.28 -2.26 -8.22
CA PHE A 91 0.96 -2.22 -9.64
C PHE A 91 1.74 -3.27 -10.45
N GLY A 92 3.01 -3.50 -10.13
CA GLY A 92 3.79 -4.60 -10.70
C GLY A 92 3.15 -5.97 -10.48
N ARG A 93 2.61 -6.23 -9.28
CA ARG A 93 1.92 -7.49 -8.94
C ARG A 93 0.60 -7.63 -9.70
N LEU A 94 -0.17 -6.55 -9.82
CA LEU A 94 -1.42 -6.53 -10.61
C LEU A 94 -1.14 -6.85 -12.09
N LYS A 95 -0.09 -6.28 -12.67
CA LYS A 95 0.36 -6.55 -14.05
C LYS A 95 0.86 -7.99 -14.22
N GLU A 96 1.72 -8.47 -13.32
CA GLU A 96 2.24 -9.86 -13.35
C GLU A 96 1.13 -10.92 -13.24
N ALA A 97 0.03 -10.58 -12.56
CA ALA A 97 -1.11 -11.45 -12.34
C ALA A 97 -2.23 -11.35 -13.39
N ASP A 98 -2.11 -10.48 -14.41
CA ASP A 98 -3.19 -10.19 -15.39
C ASP A 98 -4.47 -9.67 -14.68
N CYS A 99 -4.26 -8.79 -13.68
CA CYS A 99 -5.29 -8.32 -12.73
C CYS A 99 -5.34 -6.78 -12.60
N GLU A 100 -4.78 -6.03 -13.56
CA GLU A 100 -4.78 -4.55 -13.57
C GLU A 100 -6.19 -3.94 -13.47
N HIS A 101 -7.23 -4.67 -13.89
CA HIS A 101 -8.64 -4.28 -13.77
C HIS A 101 -9.18 -4.15 -12.32
N LEU A 102 -8.39 -4.51 -11.30
CA LEU A 102 -8.76 -4.35 -9.88
C LEU A 102 -8.45 -2.95 -9.31
N ALA A 103 -7.68 -2.13 -10.04
CA ALA A 103 -7.22 -0.81 -9.61
C ALA A 103 -7.44 0.26 -10.69
N THR A 104 -7.18 1.53 -10.38
CA THR A 104 -6.96 2.57 -11.39
C THR A 104 -5.83 2.13 -12.32
N LYS A 105 -6.01 2.31 -13.63
CA LYS A 105 -4.99 1.89 -14.60
C LYS A 105 -3.68 2.64 -14.38
N CYS A 106 -2.60 1.91 -14.14
CA CYS A 106 -1.24 2.43 -14.08
C CYS A 106 -0.52 2.19 -15.41
N PHE A 107 0.24 3.17 -15.88
CA PHE A 107 1.00 3.09 -17.13
C PHE A 107 2.50 2.85 -16.93
N GLY A 108 3.02 3.09 -15.71
CA GLY A 108 4.43 2.96 -15.37
C GLY A 108 4.87 4.01 -14.33
N TYR A 109 6.13 3.99 -13.95
CA TYR A 109 6.74 5.06 -13.16
C TYR A 109 7.43 6.10 -14.04
N LEU A 110 7.66 7.29 -13.48
CA LEU A 110 8.37 8.42 -14.08
C LEU A 110 9.53 8.84 -13.19
N LEU A 111 10.69 9.11 -13.79
CA LEU A 111 11.75 9.95 -13.24
C LEU A 111 11.72 11.27 -14.02
N LEU A 112 11.28 12.35 -13.39
CA LEU A 112 11.07 13.64 -14.04
C LEU A 112 12.42 14.21 -14.51
N GLU A 113 12.51 14.59 -15.79
CA GLU A 113 13.68 15.28 -16.34
C GLU A 113 13.87 16.67 -15.72
N GLU A 114 15.12 17.13 -15.61
CA GLU A 114 15.48 18.36 -14.88
C GLU A 114 14.80 19.62 -15.45
N ASP A 115 14.63 19.70 -16.77
CA ASP A 115 13.90 20.82 -17.39
C ASP A 115 12.39 20.74 -17.12
N ASN A 116 11.80 19.55 -17.05
CA ASN A 116 10.39 19.38 -16.65
C ASN A 116 10.17 19.66 -15.15
N GLU A 117 11.14 19.32 -14.29
CA GLU A 117 11.15 19.71 -12.88
C GLU A 117 11.17 21.24 -12.73
N ARG A 118 12.02 21.95 -13.48
CA ARG A 118 12.07 23.43 -13.48
C ARG A 118 10.78 24.06 -13.99
N VAL A 119 10.20 23.56 -15.09
CA VAL A 119 8.93 24.07 -15.64
C VAL A 119 7.79 23.93 -14.63
N MET A 120 7.66 22.76 -14.00
CA MET A 120 6.68 22.52 -12.94
C MET A 120 6.87 23.47 -11.75
N MET A 121 8.12 23.64 -11.30
CA MET A 121 8.46 24.48 -10.15
C MET A 121 8.12 25.96 -10.39
N ASP A 122 8.40 26.51 -11.57
CA ASP A 122 8.04 27.89 -11.89
C ASP A 122 6.52 28.07 -12.07
N GLN A 123 5.85 27.11 -12.73
CA GLN A 123 4.41 27.15 -12.96
C GLN A 123 3.58 27.12 -11.66
N PHE A 124 4.07 26.45 -10.62
CA PHE A 124 3.36 26.26 -9.35
C PHE A 124 4.06 26.88 -8.13
N LYS A 125 4.98 27.83 -8.34
CA LYS A 125 5.73 28.50 -7.24
C LYS A 125 4.85 29.10 -6.15
N ASP A 126 3.67 29.60 -6.50
CA ASP A 126 2.70 30.19 -5.55
C ASP A 126 2.05 29.16 -4.61
N LEU A 127 2.17 27.86 -4.93
CA LEU A 127 1.68 26.75 -4.11
C LEU A 127 2.73 26.23 -3.11
N ALA A 128 3.85 26.96 -2.94
CA ALA A 128 4.92 26.67 -1.99
C ALA A 128 5.36 25.19 -2.01
N LEU A 129 5.58 24.64 -3.21
CA LEU A 129 5.81 23.22 -3.40
C LEU A 129 7.13 22.74 -2.77
N ASP A 130 7.03 22.26 -1.53
CA ASP A 130 8.17 21.75 -0.77
C ASP A 130 8.49 20.29 -1.13
N PHE A 131 9.52 20.04 -1.93
CA PHE A 131 9.98 18.68 -2.28
C PHE A 131 11.04 18.15 -1.29
N THR A 132 11.18 18.84 -0.15
CA THR A 132 12.31 18.77 0.79
C THR A 132 11.87 18.72 2.27
N GLU A 133 10.59 18.40 2.51
CA GLU A 133 9.90 18.38 3.82
C GLU A 133 9.75 19.74 4.55
N HIS A 134 8.63 19.88 5.27
CA HIS A 134 8.17 21.09 5.99
C HIS A 134 9.14 21.70 7.02
N TYR A 135 10.29 21.07 7.25
CA TYR A 135 11.34 21.51 8.16
C TYR A 135 12.63 21.75 7.36
N PRO A 136 13.15 23.00 7.28
CA PRO A 136 14.36 23.35 6.51
C PRO A 136 15.65 22.60 6.87
N GLU A 137 15.61 21.82 7.95
CA GLU A 137 16.67 20.98 8.49
C GLU A 137 16.65 19.53 7.94
N PHE A 138 15.63 19.15 7.14
CA PHE A 138 15.44 17.78 6.63
C PHE A 138 15.21 17.68 5.12
N ASP A 139 16.07 18.29 4.28
CA ASP A 139 16.07 17.99 2.83
C ASP A 139 16.40 16.51 2.57
N LEU A 140 15.34 15.71 2.53
CA LEU A 140 15.40 14.25 2.41
C LEU A 140 16.02 13.81 1.08
N ARG A 141 15.87 14.63 0.03
CA ARG A 141 16.42 14.36 -1.30
C ARG A 141 17.93 14.54 -1.28
N SER A 142 18.43 15.57 -0.60
CA SER A 142 19.87 15.80 -0.40
C SER A 142 20.53 14.84 0.59
N ARG A 143 19.79 14.15 1.47
CA ARG A 143 20.34 13.05 2.31
C ARG A 143 20.80 11.83 1.50
N PHE A 144 20.29 11.65 0.27
CA PHE A 144 20.53 10.48 -0.56
C PHE A 144 20.98 10.88 -1.99
N LEU A 145 22.08 11.63 -2.06
CA LEU A 145 22.68 12.10 -3.32
C LEU A 145 23.00 10.94 -4.28
N GLY A 146 22.82 11.20 -5.57
CA GLY A 146 23.25 10.31 -6.66
C GLY A 146 24.77 10.30 -6.85
N LYS A 147 25.23 9.46 -7.78
CA LYS A 147 26.66 9.26 -8.10
C LYS A 147 27.43 10.52 -8.52
N ASP A 148 26.71 11.56 -8.97
CA ASP A 148 27.25 12.86 -9.38
C ASP A 148 27.16 13.93 -8.28
N GLY A 149 26.72 13.56 -7.07
CA GLY A 149 26.56 14.47 -5.94
C GLY A 149 25.30 15.33 -6.01
N ARG A 150 24.39 15.10 -6.98
CA ARG A 150 23.11 15.83 -7.07
C ARG A 150 21.99 15.09 -6.32
N PRO A 151 20.96 15.80 -5.83
CA PRO A 151 19.73 15.17 -5.36
C PRO A 151 19.07 14.35 -6.51
N PRO A 152 18.45 13.19 -6.23
CA PRO A 152 17.82 12.34 -7.25
C PRO A 152 16.61 12.99 -7.95
N PRO A 153 16.25 12.50 -9.15
CA PRO A 153 15.11 13.01 -9.93
C PRO A 153 13.78 12.83 -9.21
N ILE A 154 12.82 13.73 -9.47
CA ILE A 154 11.46 13.59 -8.94
C ILE A 154 10.81 12.29 -9.45
N ARG A 155 10.38 11.45 -8.52
CA ARG A 155 9.71 10.17 -8.81
C ARG A 155 8.20 10.36 -8.82
N GLY A 156 7.52 9.77 -9.79
CA GLY A 156 6.06 9.76 -9.88
C GLY A 156 5.50 8.46 -10.46
N ILE A 157 4.22 8.18 -10.22
CA ILE A 157 3.51 7.03 -10.80
C ILE A 157 2.48 7.55 -11.79
N ILE A 158 2.55 7.09 -13.04
CA ILE A 158 1.66 7.52 -14.12
C ILE A 158 0.38 6.67 -14.04
N LYS A 159 -0.76 7.32 -13.78
CA LYS A 159 -2.07 6.69 -13.64
C LYS A 159 -3.09 7.33 -14.59
N GLU A 160 -4.16 6.61 -14.88
CA GLU A 160 -5.32 7.14 -15.59
C GLU A 160 -6.00 8.23 -14.78
N LEU A 161 -6.28 9.36 -15.44
CA LEU A 161 -7.03 10.46 -14.84
C LEU A 161 -8.51 10.08 -14.78
N GLY A 162 -8.90 9.46 -13.67
CA GLY A 162 -10.30 9.20 -13.36
C GLY A 162 -10.97 10.38 -12.65
N GLN A 163 -12.30 10.31 -12.55
CA GLN A 163 -13.09 11.21 -11.71
C GLN A 163 -13.16 10.66 -10.28
N PRO A 164 -13.21 11.52 -9.24
CA PRO A 164 -13.62 11.11 -7.90
C PRO A 164 -15.00 10.45 -7.94
N ASN A 165 -15.21 9.42 -7.13
CA ASN A 165 -16.55 8.86 -6.98
C ASN A 165 -17.44 9.81 -6.18
N GLU A 166 -18.32 10.55 -6.85
CA GLU A 166 -19.21 11.50 -6.17
C GLU A 166 -20.29 10.82 -5.31
N ASN A 167 -20.67 9.56 -5.62
CA ASN A 167 -21.76 8.86 -4.95
C ASN A 167 -21.44 7.38 -4.69
N LEU A 168 -21.25 7.02 -3.41
CA LEU A 168 -21.22 5.62 -3.00
C LEU A 168 -22.64 5.04 -2.98
N CYS A 169 -22.80 3.83 -3.51
CA CYS A 169 -24.01 3.04 -3.39
C CYS A 169 -23.69 1.58 -3.06
N THR A 170 -24.70 0.80 -2.66
CA THR A 170 -24.51 -0.63 -2.32
C THR A 170 -23.94 -1.47 -3.47
N GLY A 171 -24.17 -1.07 -4.73
CA GLY A 171 -23.54 -1.68 -5.90
C GLY A 171 -22.03 -1.44 -5.94
N THR A 172 -21.63 -0.18 -5.86
CA THR A 172 -20.22 0.25 -5.81
C THR A 172 -19.47 -0.37 -4.64
N LEU A 173 -20.05 -0.34 -3.44
CA LEU A 173 -19.47 -0.95 -2.24
C LEU A 173 -19.25 -2.46 -2.37
N ARG A 174 -20.17 -3.18 -3.03
CA ARG A 174 -20.02 -4.61 -3.32
C ARG A 174 -18.88 -4.87 -4.32
N GLY A 175 -18.70 -3.98 -5.30
CA GLY A 175 -17.57 -4.01 -6.23
C GLY A 175 -16.24 -3.83 -5.50
N ILE A 176 -16.10 -2.75 -4.73
CA ILE A 176 -14.90 -2.42 -3.95
C ILE A 176 -14.51 -3.57 -3.01
N LEU A 177 -15.46 -4.11 -2.22
CA LEU A 177 -15.18 -5.24 -1.33
C LEU A 177 -14.74 -6.50 -2.10
N GLY A 178 -15.30 -6.73 -3.28
CA GLY A 178 -14.88 -7.79 -4.20
C GLY A 178 -13.45 -7.59 -4.69
N ASP A 179 -13.10 -6.36 -5.10
CA ASP A 179 -11.75 -6.02 -5.56
C ASP A 179 -10.72 -6.12 -4.42
N VAL A 180 -11.00 -5.58 -3.23
CA VAL A 180 -10.18 -5.76 -2.01
C VAL A 180 -9.91 -7.25 -1.72
N THR A 181 -10.96 -8.07 -1.76
CA THR A 181 -10.86 -9.53 -1.53
C THR A 181 -10.05 -10.24 -2.62
N GLN A 182 -10.00 -9.70 -3.84
CA GLN A 182 -9.18 -10.22 -4.95
C GLN A 182 -7.73 -9.74 -4.86
N ILE A 183 -7.50 -8.49 -4.49
CA ILE A 183 -6.17 -7.89 -4.27
C ILE A 183 -5.43 -8.62 -3.14
N GLN A 184 -6.10 -8.93 -2.03
CA GLN A 184 -5.49 -9.75 -0.96
C GLN A 184 -5.08 -11.16 -1.44
N GLN A 185 -5.81 -11.77 -2.37
CA GLN A 185 -5.42 -13.07 -2.96
C GLN A 185 -4.15 -12.97 -3.84
N LEU A 186 -3.71 -11.77 -4.21
CA LEU A 186 -2.45 -11.52 -4.92
C LEU A 186 -1.26 -11.25 -3.98
N GLY A 187 -1.46 -11.37 -2.66
CA GLY A 187 -0.46 -11.06 -1.66
C GLY A 187 -0.20 -9.56 -1.52
N ILE A 188 -1.22 -8.72 -1.71
CA ILE A 188 -1.18 -7.27 -1.46
C ILE A 188 -2.18 -6.98 -0.33
N ILE A 189 -1.72 -6.39 0.78
CA ILE A 189 -2.55 -6.04 1.94
C ILE A 189 -2.27 -4.60 2.39
N ARG A 190 -3.08 -4.08 3.33
CA ARG A 190 -2.91 -2.75 3.96
C ARG A 190 -3.14 -1.63 2.93
N LEU A 191 -4.34 -1.62 2.34
CA LEU A 191 -4.75 -0.94 1.11
C LEU A 191 -5.23 0.52 1.27
N ASP A 192 -5.06 1.15 2.44
CA ASP A 192 -5.60 2.47 2.81
C ASP A 192 -7.04 2.72 2.31
N ILE A 193 -7.97 1.81 2.62
CA ILE A 193 -9.33 1.90 2.07
C ILE A 193 -10.09 3.07 2.70
N ALA A 194 -10.20 4.16 1.94
CA ALA A 194 -10.96 5.35 2.30
C ALA A 194 -11.64 5.94 1.07
N HIS A 195 -12.71 6.73 1.26
CA HIS A 195 -13.51 7.25 0.14
C HIS A 195 -12.66 8.07 -0.84
N ARG A 196 -11.73 8.89 -0.32
CA ARG A 196 -10.77 9.70 -1.09
C ARG A 196 -9.92 8.87 -2.07
N GLN A 197 -9.66 7.60 -1.78
CA GLN A 197 -8.81 6.71 -2.59
C GLN A 197 -9.59 5.96 -3.68
N ILE A 198 -10.91 6.13 -3.76
CA ILE A 198 -11.77 5.50 -4.77
C ILE A 198 -11.97 6.44 -5.96
N ILE A 199 -11.20 6.20 -7.01
CA ILE A 199 -11.25 6.93 -8.27
C ILE A 199 -11.97 6.07 -9.30
N SER A 200 -13.08 6.59 -9.86
CA SER A 200 -13.88 5.91 -10.90
C SER A 200 -14.26 4.46 -10.56
N GLY A 201 -14.58 4.20 -9.28
CA GLY A 201 -14.95 2.88 -8.76
C GLY A 201 -13.79 1.97 -8.36
N LYS A 202 -12.54 2.43 -8.41
CA LYS A 202 -11.33 1.61 -8.18
C LYS A 202 -10.40 2.23 -7.14
N LEU A 203 -9.64 1.37 -6.46
CA LEU A 203 -8.54 1.79 -5.59
C LEU A 203 -7.43 2.40 -6.44
N SER A 204 -6.95 3.57 -6.03
CA SER A 204 -6.00 4.38 -6.80
C SER A 204 -4.65 4.60 -6.11
N ASP A 205 -4.59 4.47 -4.79
CA ASP A 205 -3.40 4.68 -3.95
C ASP A 205 -2.95 3.34 -3.36
N PHE A 206 -1.68 2.99 -3.56
CA PHE A 206 -1.05 1.79 -3.00
C PHE A 206 0.22 2.13 -2.19
N SER A 207 0.41 3.42 -1.85
CA SER A 207 1.61 3.97 -1.21
C SER A 207 1.93 3.35 0.17
N THR A 208 0.94 2.87 0.90
CA THR A 208 1.13 2.23 2.21
C THR A 208 1.22 0.70 2.14
N THR A 209 0.99 0.09 0.97
CA THR A 209 0.70 -1.34 0.88
C THR A 209 1.87 -2.26 1.14
N ILE A 210 1.56 -3.42 1.72
CA ILE A 210 2.50 -4.52 1.89
C ILE A 210 2.23 -5.53 0.78
N THR A 211 3.16 -5.59 -0.18
CA THR A 211 3.13 -6.54 -1.30
C THR A 211 4.18 -7.63 -1.08
N PHE A 212 3.75 -8.89 -1.06
CA PHE A 212 4.60 -10.06 -0.84
C PHE A 212 5.59 -10.22 -2.01
N PRO A 213 6.86 -10.66 -1.80
CA PRO A 213 7.47 -10.96 -0.51
C PRO A 213 7.85 -9.70 0.27
N HIS A 214 7.51 -9.61 1.56
CA HIS A 214 7.83 -8.44 2.40
C HIS A 214 8.48 -8.87 3.71
N PHE A 215 9.45 -8.10 4.23
CA PHE A 215 10.21 -8.48 5.43
C PHE A 215 9.32 -8.73 6.67
N MET A 216 8.15 -8.08 6.72
CA MET A 216 7.17 -8.26 7.81
C MET A 216 6.33 -9.54 7.71
N THR A 217 6.19 -10.10 6.50
CA THR A 217 5.21 -11.17 6.20
C THR A 217 5.86 -12.46 5.68
N ASN A 218 7.15 -12.40 5.32
CA ASN A 218 7.90 -13.48 4.71
C ASN A 218 9.13 -13.80 5.56
N PRO A 219 9.00 -14.65 6.61
CA PRO A 219 10.11 -15.01 7.49
C PRO A 219 11.29 -15.64 6.75
N GLU A 220 11.06 -16.22 5.55
CA GLU A 220 12.11 -16.74 4.68
C GLU A 220 13.13 -15.67 4.19
N LEU A 221 12.86 -14.38 4.37
CA LEU A 221 13.78 -13.27 4.05
C LEU A 221 14.80 -12.99 5.17
N ASN A 222 14.65 -13.57 6.35
CA ASN A 222 15.59 -13.43 7.47
C ASN A 222 15.92 -14.84 8.03
N PRO A 223 17.16 -15.35 7.84
CA PRO A 223 17.55 -16.70 8.25
C PRO A 223 17.66 -16.87 9.78
N HIS A 224 17.53 -15.79 10.56
CA HIS A 224 17.64 -15.78 12.02
C HIS A 224 16.29 -15.75 12.75
N ILE A 225 15.17 -15.86 12.01
CA ILE A 225 13.82 -15.87 12.58
C ILE A 225 13.55 -17.17 13.35
N THR A 226 13.16 -17.06 14.62
CA THR A 226 12.77 -18.20 15.46
C THR A 226 11.30 -18.58 15.22
N PRO A 227 10.85 -19.81 15.55
CA PRO A 227 9.44 -20.21 15.41
C PRO A 227 8.46 -19.31 16.17
N GLU A 228 8.87 -18.77 17.32
CA GLU A 228 8.08 -17.80 18.08
C GLU A 228 7.92 -16.48 17.30
N VAL A 229 9.00 -15.98 16.69
CA VAL A 229 8.95 -14.80 15.84
C VAL A 229 8.12 -15.04 14.58
N MET A 230 8.14 -16.25 14.00
CA MET A 230 7.22 -16.61 12.89
C MET A 230 5.75 -16.48 13.30
N ALA A 231 5.37 -16.93 14.49
CA ALA A 231 3.99 -16.82 14.98
C ALA A 231 3.57 -15.35 15.19
N ARG A 232 4.49 -14.50 15.65
CA ARG A 232 4.29 -13.04 15.76
C ARG A 232 4.09 -12.40 14.37
N MET A 233 4.89 -12.78 13.38
CA MET A 233 4.73 -12.35 11.98
C MET A 233 3.41 -12.83 11.36
N GLU A 234 2.95 -14.02 11.72
CA GLU A 234 1.63 -14.54 11.29
C GLU A 234 0.48 -13.71 11.87
N LEU A 235 0.50 -13.43 13.18
CA LEU A 235 -0.47 -12.55 13.84
C LEU A 235 -0.46 -11.12 13.24
N GLN A 236 0.73 -10.57 12.98
CA GLN A 236 0.89 -9.26 12.35
C GLN A 236 0.25 -9.23 10.95
N THR A 237 0.57 -10.23 10.12
CA THR A 237 0.00 -10.40 8.78
C THR A 237 -1.52 -10.54 8.85
N PHE A 238 -2.05 -11.25 9.85
CA PHE A 238 -3.50 -11.41 10.05
C PHE A 238 -4.17 -10.09 10.41
N LYS A 239 -3.61 -9.32 11.36
CA LYS A 239 -4.12 -8.00 11.77
C LYS A 239 -4.15 -7.02 10.60
N MET A 240 -3.07 -6.95 9.81
CA MET A 240 -3.00 -6.10 8.61
C MET A 240 -4.04 -6.50 7.56
N SER A 241 -4.19 -7.81 7.32
CA SER A 241 -5.22 -8.32 6.41
C SER A 241 -6.64 -8.06 6.91
N LEU A 242 -6.87 -8.03 8.22
CA LEU A 242 -8.15 -7.69 8.83
C LEU A 242 -8.44 -6.18 8.80
N CYS A 243 -7.39 -5.36 8.89
CA CYS A 243 -7.47 -3.90 8.88
C CYS A 243 -8.16 -3.39 7.61
N ASP A 244 -7.82 -3.92 6.44
CA ASP A 244 -8.47 -3.57 5.16
C ASP A 244 -10.01 -3.64 5.21
N TYR A 245 -10.57 -4.72 5.78
CA TYR A 245 -12.01 -4.88 5.91
C TYR A 245 -12.62 -3.91 6.93
N CYS A 246 -11.84 -3.53 7.94
CA CYS A 246 -12.28 -2.56 8.95
C CYS A 246 -12.25 -1.13 8.41
N MET A 247 -11.20 -0.74 7.67
CA MET A 247 -11.13 0.52 6.94
C MET A 247 -12.26 0.63 5.90
N PHE A 248 -12.62 -0.47 5.23
CA PHE A 248 -13.81 -0.52 4.38
C PHE A 248 -15.11 -0.21 5.15
N ASP A 249 -15.31 -0.82 6.33
CA ASP A 249 -16.49 -0.51 7.18
C ASP A 249 -16.46 0.94 7.68
N ASP A 250 -15.28 1.49 7.93
CA ASP A 250 -15.09 2.84 8.45
C ASP A 250 -15.33 3.90 7.38
N MET A 251 -14.92 3.64 6.12
CA MET A 251 -15.31 4.42 4.94
C MET A 251 -16.84 4.51 4.79
N VAL A 252 -17.58 3.42 5.05
CA VAL A 252 -19.06 3.44 5.00
C VAL A 252 -19.65 4.26 6.17
N GLN A 253 -19.04 4.20 7.36
CA GLN A 253 -19.46 5.00 8.50
C GLN A 253 -19.17 6.49 8.30
N GLU A 254 -18.01 6.83 7.75
CA GLU A 254 -17.61 8.19 7.36
C GLU A 254 -18.58 8.77 6.32
N TRP A 255 -18.88 8.00 5.26
CA TRP A 255 -19.89 8.38 4.27
C TRP A 255 -21.23 8.73 4.93
N ASN A 256 -21.74 7.85 5.80
CA ASN A 256 -23.01 8.04 6.51
C ASN A 256 -22.99 9.23 7.49
N TYR A 257 -21.83 9.57 8.07
CA TYR A 257 -21.69 10.71 8.96
C TYR A 257 -21.87 12.05 8.23
N TYR A 258 -21.34 12.14 7.01
CA TYR A 258 -21.47 13.32 6.14
C TYR A 258 -22.80 13.36 5.37
N HIS A 259 -23.37 12.21 4.96
CA HIS A 259 -24.61 12.14 4.14
C HIS A 259 -25.85 11.79 4.98
N ARG A 260 -26.28 12.73 5.85
CA ARG A 260 -27.31 12.49 6.88
C ARG A 260 -28.75 12.29 6.38
N ASP A 261 -29.04 12.47 5.10
CA ASP A 261 -30.37 12.17 4.55
C ASP A 261 -30.60 10.65 4.58
N PRO A 262 -31.69 10.14 5.17
CA PRO A 262 -31.99 8.70 5.21
C PRO A 262 -31.96 7.98 3.87
N LYS A 263 -32.15 8.67 2.74
CA LYS A 263 -32.09 8.07 1.39
C LYS A 263 -30.65 7.77 0.93
N ASP A 264 -29.67 8.49 1.48
CA ASP A 264 -28.25 8.46 1.10
C ASP A 264 -27.41 7.61 2.08
N GLN A 265 -28.05 7.09 3.15
CA GLN A 265 -27.45 6.19 4.15
C GLN A 265 -27.22 4.77 3.60
N LEU A 266 -26.02 4.24 3.84
CA LEU A 266 -25.57 2.93 3.36
C LEU A 266 -25.49 1.92 4.52
N ALA A 267 -26.19 0.79 4.35
CA ALA A 267 -26.20 -0.33 5.29
C ALA A 267 -25.48 -1.56 4.71
N PHE A 268 -24.18 -1.42 4.42
CA PHE A 268 -23.35 -2.46 3.83
C PHE A 268 -22.01 -2.58 4.58
N TYR A 269 -21.60 -3.80 4.89
CA TYR A 269 -20.45 -4.09 5.74
C TYR A 269 -19.63 -5.25 5.15
N SER A 270 -18.32 -5.21 5.34
CA SER A 270 -17.36 -6.22 4.89
C SER A 270 -17.58 -7.59 5.53
N LEU A 271 -17.86 -7.60 6.85
CA LEU A 271 -18.00 -8.80 7.67
C LEU A 271 -19.39 -8.88 8.35
N PRO A 272 -19.89 -10.10 8.65
CA PRO A 272 -21.19 -10.26 9.30
C PRO A 272 -21.19 -9.72 10.73
N GLY A 273 -22.12 -8.81 11.03
CA GLY A 273 -22.32 -8.23 12.36
C GLY A 273 -22.54 -6.71 12.38
N GLY A 274 -22.31 -6.00 11.27
CA GLY A 274 -22.17 -4.54 11.23
C GLY A 274 -23.31 -3.63 11.70
N LYS A 275 -24.48 -4.13 12.14
CA LYS A 275 -25.60 -3.28 12.61
C LYS A 275 -25.26 -2.39 13.82
N SER A 276 -24.19 -2.70 14.58
CA SER A 276 -23.74 -1.92 15.74
C SER A 276 -22.53 -1.00 15.45
N GLY A 277 -22.10 -0.86 14.19
CA GLY A 277 -20.83 -0.19 13.84
C GLY A 277 -19.57 -0.98 14.22
N ARG A 278 -19.74 -2.19 14.78
CA ARG A 278 -18.66 -3.10 15.19
C ARG A 278 -18.82 -4.44 14.46
N GLY A 279 -18.36 -4.50 13.22
CA GLY A 279 -18.56 -5.58 12.22
C GLY A 279 -18.11 -7.01 12.56
N LEU A 280 -17.92 -7.34 13.84
CA LEU A 280 -17.55 -8.67 14.36
C LEU A 280 -18.61 -9.25 15.34
N GLU A 281 -19.67 -8.51 15.66
CA GLU A 281 -20.78 -8.94 16.53
C GLU A 281 -21.95 -9.54 15.73
N TYR A 282 -21.87 -10.84 15.38
CA TYR A 282 -22.97 -11.55 14.70
C TYR A 282 -23.86 -12.36 15.66
N GLU A 283 -25.09 -11.90 15.85
CA GLU A 283 -26.12 -12.47 16.74
C GLU A 283 -27.13 -13.38 16.00
N LEU A 284 -26.69 -14.48 15.38
CA LEU A 284 -27.61 -15.48 14.83
C LEU A 284 -27.23 -16.92 15.22
N ARG A 285 -27.85 -17.35 16.34
CA ARG A 285 -27.90 -18.71 16.92
C ARG A 285 -26.56 -19.24 17.48
N SER A 286 -26.67 -20.03 18.54
CA SER A 286 -25.58 -20.41 19.46
C SER A 286 -24.66 -21.51 18.92
N LEU A 287 -23.79 -21.18 17.96
CA LEU A 287 -22.81 -22.12 17.39
C LEU A 287 -21.34 -21.80 17.80
N PRO A 288 -20.47 -22.81 17.99
CA PRO A 288 -19.05 -22.61 18.38
C PRO A 288 -18.21 -21.76 17.43
N SER A 289 -18.69 -21.48 16.21
CA SER A 289 -18.06 -20.53 15.28
C SER A 289 -18.06 -19.07 15.78
N ARG A 290 -18.86 -18.72 16.79
CA ARG A 290 -19.05 -17.37 17.35
C ARG A 290 -17.77 -16.76 17.96
N GLN A 291 -16.76 -17.57 18.26
CA GLN A 291 -15.50 -17.07 18.83
C GLN A 291 -14.46 -16.61 17.79
N ARG A 292 -14.51 -17.09 16.54
CA ARG A 292 -13.39 -16.96 15.59
C ARG A 292 -13.43 -15.64 14.80
N VAL A 293 -12.32 -14.91 14.81
CA VAL A 293 -12.06 -13.79 13.88
C VAL A 293 -11.50 -14.37 12.58
N TYR A 294 -11.85 -13.76 11.44
CA TYR A 294 -11.40 -14.22 10.13
C TYR A 294 -11.32 -13.08 9.10
N THR A 295 -10.47 -13.26 8.10
CA THR A 295 -10.41 -12.43 6.89
C THR A 295 -11.10 -13.15 5.73
N LEU A 296 -11.51 -12.41 4.69
CA LEU A 296 -12.15 -13.03 3.52
C LEU A 296 -11.14 -13.82 2.66
N ALA A 297 -9.87 -13.42 2.63
CA ALA A 297 -8.78 -14.12 1.94
C ALA A 297 -7.56 -14.37 2.84
N ASP A 298 -6.79 -15.43 2.53
CA ASP A 298 -5.47 -15.70 3.10
C ASP A 298 -4.38 -15.28 2.10
N PRO A 299 -3.71 -14.12 2.28
CA PRO A 299 -2.73 -13.60 1.32
C PRO A 299 -1.50 -14.51 1.19
N ARG A 300 -1.18 -15.30 2.21
CA ARG A 300 -0.03 -16.20 2.25
C ARG A 300 -0.17 -17.39 1.29
N GLN A 301 -1.40 -17.66 0.81
CA GLN A 301 -1.64 -18.67 -0.22
C GLN A 301 -1.18 -18.20 -1.62
N TYR A 302 -0.82 -16.92 -1.78
CA TYR A 302 -0.19 -16.43 -3.01
C TYR A 302 1.24 -16.93 -3.13
N ASN A 303 1.48 -17.79 -4.12
CA ASN A 303 2.81 -18.35 -4.38
C ASN A 303 3.66 -17.38 -5.22
N TRP A 304 4.30 -16.44 -4.54
CA TRP A 304 5.16 -15.43 -5.15
C TRP A 304 6.45 -16.00 -5.78
N LYS A 305 6.91 -17.20 -5.35
CA LYS A 305 8.07 -17.93 -5.88
C LYS A 305 7.81 -18.68 -7.19
N ARG A 306 6.62 -18.50 -7.79
CA ARG A 306 6.23 -19.07 -9.10
C ARG A 306 6.17 -18.01 -10.21
N SER A 307 6.89 -16.91 -10.04
CA SER A 307 7.13 -15.88 -11.05
C SER A 307 8.00 -16.39 -12.22
N ASP A 308 8.82 -17.42 -11.99
CA ASP A 308 9.84 -18.01 -12.88
C ASP A 308 9.33 -18.58 -14.24
N GLY A 309 8.90 -17.70 -15.14
CA GLY A 309 8.93 -17.86 -16.60
C GLY A 309 8.05 -18.93 -17.27
N ARG A 310 7.54 -19.94 -16.55
CA ARG A 310 6.73 -21.05 -17.11
C ARG A 310 5.28 -21.00 -16.63
N VAL A 311 4.55 -19.98 -17.11
CA VAL A 311 3.20 -19.66 -16.64
C VAL A 311 2.13 -20.41 -17.44
N THR A 312 1.48 -21.40 -16.80
CA THR A 312 0.14 -21.83 -17.22
C THR A 312 -0.87 -20.78 -16.75
N LYS A 313 -1.50 -20.07 -17.69
CA LYS A 313 -2.37 -18.89 -17.44
C LYS A 313 -3.47 -19.09 -16.39
N ASN A 314 -3.89 -20.33 -16.16
CA ASN A 314 -5.09 -20.67 -15.39
C ASN A 314 -4.94 -20.64 -13.85
N ARG A 315 -3.77 -20.28 -13.28
CA ARG A 315 -3.54 -20.31 -11.81
C ARG A 315 -3.21 -18.98 -11.13
N ARG A 316 -3.08 -17.85 -11.85
CA ARG A 316 -2.79 -16.53 -11.26
C ARG A 316 -4.03 -15.70 -10.91
N ARG A 317 -5.19 -15.99 -11.51
CA ARG A 317 -6.41 -15.20 -11.30
C ARG A 317 -7.00 -15.47 -9.90
N PRO A 318 -7.40 -14.41 -9.16
CA PRO A 318 -8.14 -14.54 -7.91
C PRO A 318 -9.38 -15.43 -8.05
N ARG A 319 -9.70 -16.16 -6.98
CA ARG A 319 -10.93 -16.95 -6.90
C ARG A 319 -12.08 -16.03 -6.52
N ALA A 320 -13.25 -16.25 -7.13
CA ALA A 320 -14.49 -15.57 -6.73
C ALA A 320 -14.93 -15.89 -5.29
N LYS A 321 -14.42 -16.99 -4.70
CA LYS A 321 -14.64 -17.40 -3.32
C LYS A 321 -13.33 -17.95 -2.74
N PRO A 322 -12.44 -17.09 -2.19
CA PRO A 322 -11.23 -17.54 -1.52
C PRO A 322 -11.52 -18.36 -0.25
N THR A 323 -10.48 -19.07 0.21
CA THR A 323 -10.46 -19.66 1.54
C THR A 323 -10.33 -18.56 2.58
N ARG A 324 -11.26 -18.50 3.54
CA ARG A 324 -11.15 -17.61 4.71
C ARG A 324 -9.98 -18.05 5.59
N TRP A 325 -9.16 -17.10 6.03
CA TRP A 325 -8.17 -17.35 7.07
C TRP A 325 -8.82 -17.12 8.43
N TYR A 326 -8.74 -18.10 9.33
CA TYR A 326 -9.24 -18.01 10.70
C TYR A 326 -8.06 -17.96 11.67
N TYR A 327 -7.93 -16.87 12.43
CA TYR A 327 -6.99 -16.82 13.55
C TYR A 327 -7.58 -17.56 14.77
N LYS A 328 -6.75 -18.35 15.46
CA LYS A 328 -7.22 -19.28 16.52
C LYS A 328 -6.27 -19.39 17.72
N ASP A 329 -5.10 -18.76 17.66
CA ASP A 329 -3.96 -19.18 18.48
C ASP A 329 -3.93 -18.50 19.84
N ASP A 330 -4.55 -17.32 19.96
CA ASP A 330 -4.65 -16.53 21.20
C ASP A 330 -6.08 -15.97 21.40
N PRO A 331 -6.80 -16.36 22.48
CA PRO A 331 -8.12 -15.84 22.82
C PRO A 331 -8.18 -14.35 23.19
N ASP A 332 -7.12 -13.81 23.81
CA ASP A 332 -7.05 -12.41 24.24
C ASP A 332 -6.79 -11.50 23.04
N GLU A 333 -5.92 -11.89 22.12
CA GLU A 333 -5.76 -11.21 20.83
C GLU A 333 -7.05 -11.25 19.99
N VAL A 334 -7.75 -12.39 19.97
CA VAL A 334 -9.10 -12.50 19.39
C VAL A 334 -10.08 -11.52 20.04
N ALA A 335 -10.02 -11.33 21.36
CA ALA A 335 -10.87 -10.38 22.07
C ALA A 335 -10.49 -8.91 21.78
N LYS A 336 -9.20 -8.57 21.67
CA LYS A 336 -8.71 -7.24 21.27
C LYS A 336 -9.15 -6.88 19.85
N MET A 337 -8.99 -7.82 18.90
CA MET A 337 -9.44 -7.66 17.50
C MET A 337 -10.95 -7.42 17.42
N LYS A 338 -11.76 -8.18 18.17
CA LYS A 338 -13.21 -7.99 18.24
C LYS A 338 -13.63 -6.61 18.74
N ARG A 339 -12.87 -6.02 19.66
CA ARG A 339 -13.11 -4.67 20.19
C ARG A 339 -12.57 -3.55 19.30
N ARG A 340 -12.01 -3.86 18.12
CA ARG A 340 -11.39 -2.87 17.20
C ARG A 340 -10.23 -2.08 17.85
N GLN A 341 -9.54 -2.67 18.84
CA GLN A 341 -8.57 -1.95 19.69
C GLN A 341 -7.14 -1.89 19.12
N LEU A 342 -6.83 -2.64 18.06
CA LEU A 342 -5.49 -2.72 17.48
C LEU A 342 -5.59 -2.83 15.94
N TYR A 343 -5.41 -1.69 15.24
CA TYR A 343 -5.38 -1.61 13.78
C TYR A 343 -4.02 -1.22 13.20
N GLY A 344 -3.09 -0.75 14.04
CA GLY A 344 -1.69 -0.53 13.65
C GLY A 344 -0.85 -1.81 13.69
N ALA A 345 0.43 -1.67 13.41
CA ALA A 345 1.39 -2.74 13.63
C ALA A 345 1.40 -3.18 15.11
N ALA A 346 1.38 -4.49 15.34
CA ALA A 346 1.49 -5.09 16.67
C ALA A 346 2.94 -5.15 17.18
N TYR A 347 3.90 -4.82 16.32
CA TYR A 347 5.33 -4.84 16.58
C TYR A 347 5.99 -3.66 15.89
N GLU A 348 6.89 -2.97 16.59
CA GLU A 348 7.92 -2.18 15.93
C GLU A 348 8.93 -3.12 15.26
N TRP A 349 9.69 -2.61 14.30
CA TRP A 349 10.73 -3.37 13.63
C TRP A 349 12.08 -2.70 13.83
N HIS A 350 13.14 -3.48 13.99
CA HIS A 350 14.50 -2.99 14.13
C HIS A 350 15.44 -3.66 13.12
N TYR A 351 16.37 -2.88 12.60
CA TYR A 351 17.45 -3.33 11.72
C TYR A 351 18.60 -3.91 12.53
N LYS A 352 19.13 -5.05 12.08
CA LYS A 352 20.39 -5.63 12.54
C LYS A 352 20.98 -6.53 11.46
N ASP A 353 22.27 -6.37 11.19
CA ASP A 353 23.08 -7.28 10.34
C ASP A 353 22.44 -7.61 8.97
N GLY A 354 21.91 -6.61 8.25
CA GLY A 354 21.25 -6.81 6.95
C GLY A 354 19.77 -7.24 7.02
N HIS A 355 19.23 -7.46 8.23
CA HIS A 355 17.91 -8.06 8.43
C HIS A 355 16.99 -7.24 9.34
N ALA A 356 15.68 -7.41 9.17
CA ALA A 356 14.65 -6.81 10.01
C ALA A 356 14.12 -7.83 11.03
N PHE A 357 13.95 -7.38 12.27
CA PHE A 357 13.46 -8.17 13.39
C PHE A 357 12.30 -7.43 14.08
N PRO A 358 11.18 -8.10 14.43
CA PRO A 358 10.12 -7.46 15.19
C PRO A 358 10.55 -7.31 16.66
N HIS A 359 10.22 -6.16 17.24
CA HIS A 359 10.33 -5.85 18.67
C HIS A 359 8.91 -5.70 19.23
N GLU A 360 8.67 -6.15 20.47
CA GLU A 360 7.44 -5.78 21.19
C GLU A 360 7.42 -4.27 21.41
N SER A 361 6.35 -3.62 20.97
CA SER A 361 6.00 -2.26 21.39
C SER A 361 5.55 -2.33 22.85
N PHE A 362 6.24 -1.62 23.75
CA PHE A 362 5.93 -1.55 25.18
C PHE A 362 4.67 -0.70 25.49
#